data_AF-A0A8I1J6A1-F1
#
_entry.id   AF-A0A8I1J6A1-F1
#
_cell.length_a   1.000
_cell.length_b   1.000
_cell.length_c   1.000
_cell.angle_alpha   90.00
_cell.angle_beta   90.00
_cell.angle_gamma   90.00
#
_symmetry.space_group_name_H-M   'P 1'
#
loop_
_entity.id
_entity.type
_entity.pdbx_description
1 polymer ?
#
loop_
_entity_poly.entity_id
_entity_poly.type
_entity_poly.pdbx_seq_one_letter_code
_entity_poly.pdbx_strand_id
1 'polypeptide(L)' 'MKFANIIGISQGTLSELEQDKYRPSLDLIIAIKESFNSHIEWLIFGDTPVSIEPTQ' A
#
# COMPACT_ATOMS: atom_id res chain seq x y z
N MET A 1 7.65 -4.03 13.85
CA MET A 1 7.41 -2.82 14.68
C MET A 1 7.25 -1.53 13.89
N LYS A 2 8.14 -1.13 12.97
CA LYS A 2 8.05 0.21 12.34
C LYS A 2 6.87 0.39 11.36
N PHE A 3 6.58 -0.59 10.49
CA PHE A 3 5.58 -0.43 9.42
C PHE A 3 4.14 -0.22 9.92
N ALA A 4 3.63 -1.15 10.74
CA ALA A 4 2.25 -1.06 11.25
C ALA A 4 1.97 0.28 11.97
N ASN A 5 2.95 0.75 12.76
CA ASN A 5 2.83 2.02 13.47
C ASN A 5 2.80 3.22 12.53
N ILE A 6 3.56 3.18 11.42
CA ILE A 6 3.58 4.26 10.42
C ILE A 6 2.21 4.39 9.74
N ILE A 7 1.56 3.28 9.43
CA ILE A 7 0.26 3.26 8.73
C ILE A 7 -0.95 3.18 9.68
N GLY A 8 -0.72 3.31 10.99
CA GLY A 8 -1.79 3.42 11.99
C GLY A 8 -2.54 2.13 12.32
N ILE A 9 -1.94 0.95 12.13
CA ILE A 9 -2.56 -0.35 12.45
C ILE A 9 -1.79 -1.11 13.54
N SER A 10 -2.44 -2.09 14.16
CA SER A 10 -1.79 -2.99 15.11
C SER A 10 -0.87 -4.00 14.42
N GLN A 11 0.11 -4.56 15.14
CA GLN A 11 0.93 -5.66 14.61
C GLN A 11 0.10 -6.92 14.32
N GLY A 12 -0.98 -7.18 15.08
CA GLY A 12 -1.89 -8.30 14.82
C GLY A 12 -2.62 -8.12 13.49
N THR A 13 -3.14 -6.92 13.25
CA THR A 13 -3.80 -6.53 11.99
C THR A 13 -2.86 -6.66 10.79
N LEU A 14 -1.58 -6.27 10.94
CA LEU A 14 -0.56 -6.46 9.91
C LEU A 14 -0.28 -7.95 9.67
N SER A 15 -0.15 -8.74 10.73
CA SER A 15 0.12 -10.18 10.63
C SER A 15 -1.00 -10.94 9.91
N GLU A 16 -2.27 -10.55 10.14
CA GLU A 16 -3.41 -11.09 9.41
C GLU A 16 -3.43 -10.68 7.94
N LEU A 17 -3.02 -9.44 7.63
CA LEU A 17 -2.88 -8.93 6.27
C LEU A 17 -1.81 -9.70 5.49
N GLU A 18 -0.64 -9.95 6.10
CA GLU A 18 0.47 -10.72 5.52
C GLU A 18 0.14 -12.20 5.29
N GLN A 19 -0.89 -12.72 5.96
CA GLN A 19 -1.39 -14.09 5.81
C GLN A 19 -2.57 -14.19 4.83
N ASP A 20 -2.84 -13.13 4.06
CA ASP A 20 -3.97 -13.05 3.10
C ASP A 20 -5.34 -13.34 3.72
N LYS A 21 -5.51 -13.11 5.04
CA LYS A 21 -6.78 -13.39 5.72
C LYS A 21 -7.89 -12.42 5.34
N TYR A 22 -7.54 -11.22 4.89
CA TYR A 22 -8.48 -10.21 4.43
C TYR A 22 -7.82 -9.27 3.42
N ARG A 23 -8.65 -8.56 2.64
CA ARG A 23 -8.17 -7.50 1.74
C ARG A 23 -8.08 -6.18 2.50
N PRO A 24 -7.02 -5.39 2.30
CA PRO A 24 -6.88 -4.09 2.95
C PRO A 24 -8.05 -3.18 2.57
N SER A 25 -8.49 -2.34 3.51
CA SER A 25 -9.49 -1.30 3.23
C SER A 25 -8.89 -0.22 2.32
N LEU A 26 -9.75 0.54 1.65
CA LEU A 26 -9.32 1.70 0.86
C LEU A 26 -8.54 2.70 1.73
N ASP A 27 -9.01 2.94 2.96
CA ASP A 27 -8.33 3.83 3.92
C ASP A 27 -6.90 3.35 4.24
N LEU A 28 -6.71 2.03 4.38
CA LEU A 28 -5.38 1.46 4.61
C LEU A 28 -4.47 1.61 3.40
N ILE A 29 -5.01 1.42 2.19
CA ILE A 29 -4.27 1.65 0.93
C ILE A 29 -3.84 3.13 0.82
N ILE A 30 -4.74 4.07 1.15
CA ILE A 30 -4.44 5.51 1.17
C ILE A 30 -3.36 5.81 2.21
N ALA A 31 -3.45 5.27 3.42
CA ALA A 31 -2.46 5.48 4.48
C ALA A 31 -1.05 5.00 4.05
N ILE A 32 -0.95 3.86 3.38
CA ILE A 32 0.32 3.35 2.83
C ILE A 32 0.83 4.31 1.74
N LYS A 33 -0.03 4.71 0.81
CA LYS A 33 0.31 5.62 -0.28
C LYS A 33 0.89 6.94 0.25
N GLU A 34 0.25 7.55 1.24
CA GLU A 34 0.67 8.81 1.84
C GLU A 34 1.95 8.67 2.66
N SER A 35 2.10 7.57 3.42
CA SER A 35 3.25 7.34 4.28
C SER A 35 4.54 7.03 3.52
N PHE A 36 4.43 6.39 2.36
CA PHE A 36 5.59 5.91 1.58
C PHE A 36 5.71 6.53 0.20
N ASN A 37 4.88 7.54 -0.12
CA ASN A 37 4.81 8.18 -1.43
C ASN A 37 4.73 7.15 -2.59
N SER A 38 3.94 6.11 -2.39
CA SER A 38 3.80 5.01 -3.36
C SER A 38 2.70 5.30 -4.39
N HIS A 39 2.73 4.57 -5.51
CA HIS A 39 1.68 4.62 -6.52
C HIS A 39 0.51 3.71 -6.11
N ILE A 40 -0.71 4.23 -6.19
CA ILE A 40 -1.90 3.47 -5.76
C ILE A 40 -2.18 2.29 -6.70
N GLU A 41 -1.87 2.46 -7.99
CA GLU A 41 -1.97 1.42 -9.01
C GLU A 41 -1.04 0.24 -8.69
N TRP A 42 0.19 0.54 -8.25
CA TRP A 42 1.15 -0.49 -7.83
C TRP A 42 0.67 -1.26 -6.60
N LEU A 43 0.05 -0.58 -5.63
CA LEU A 43 -0.49 -1.22 -4.43
C LEU A 43 -1.67 -2.16 -4.72
N ILE A 44 -2.47 -1.86 -5.75
CA ILE A 44 -3.70 -2.62 -6.07
C ILE A 44 -3.42 -3.72 -7.09
N PHE A 45 -2.62 -3.44 -8.12
CA PHE A 45 -2.43 -4.32 -9.26
C PHE A 45 -1.04 -4.98 -9.30
N GLY A 46 -0.07 -4.45 -8.54
CA GLY A 46 1.33 -4.92 -8.58
C GLY A 46 2.15 -4.34 -9.74
N ASP A 47 1.53 -3.57 -10.63
CA ASP A 47 2.19 -2.96 -11.78
C ASP A 47 2.70 -1.56 -11.44
N THR A 48 3.97 -1.29 -11.76
CA THR A 48 4.50 0.07 -11.68
C THR A 48 3.87 0.90 -12.81
N PRO A 49 3.32 2.10 -12.53
CA PRO A 49 2.74 2.91 -13.58
C PRO A 49 3.78 3.19 -14.67
N VAL A 50 3.43 2.89 -15.92
CA VAL A 50 4.27 3.23 -17.07
C VAL A 50 4.27 4.75 -17.18
N SER A 51 5.42 5.36 -16.94
CA SER A 51 5.62 6.77 -17.27
C SER A 51 5.64 6.88 -18.79
N ILE A 52 4.53 7.29 -19.39
CA ILE A 52 4.50 7.73 -20.78
C ILE A 52 5.23 9.06 -20.85
N GLU A 53 6.52 9.00 -21.13
CA GLU A 53 7.27 10.20 -21.52
C GLU A 53 6.67 10.73 -22.83
N PRO A 54 6.35 12.03 -22.93
CA PRO A 54 5.88 12.60 -24.17
C PRO A 54 6.96 12.40 -25.24
N THR A 55 6.63 11.61 -26.26
CA THR A 55 7.47 11.40 -27.44
C THR A 55 7.85 12.77 -28.01
N GLN A 56 9.15 13.06 -28.07
CA GLN A 56 9.70 14.26 -28.72
C GLN A 56 9.38 14.24 -30.22
#